data_AF-A0A967SY68-F1
#
_entry.id   AF-A0A967SY68-F1
#
_cell.length_a   1.000
_cell.length_b   1.000
_cell.length_c   1.000
_cell.angle_alpha   90.00
_cell.angle_beta   90.00
_cell.angle_gamma   90.00
#
_symmetry.space_group_name_H-M   'P 1'
#
loop_
_entity.id
_entity.type
_entity.pdbx_description
1 polymer ?
#
loop_
_entity_poly.entity_id
_entity_poly.type
_entity_poly.pdbx_seq_one_letter_code
_entity_poly.pdbx_strand_id
1 'polypeptide(L)'
;MDQWEHEGVVREWTRIIPEGGKSSGNDGHPRYIGTNGMTTVAKHLSQDLDIHLNTRIKTISSSGGFWSAKSINGQEFNSNHLILTAPVPQSLSLLRAGKFSLPEDELNILKNIQYYPCIAVLVLLNSSSKIPTPGGIKPKNGPIQWLADNTQKGISP
;
A
#
# COMPACT_ATOMS: atom_id res chain seq x y z
N MET A 1 1.16 17.29 6.94
CA MET A 1 -0.17 17.14 6.29
C MET A 1 -0.53 18.43 5.58
N ASP A 2 -0.48 19.56 6.27
CA ASP A 2 -0.80 20.89 5.71
C ASP A 2 -0.05 21.21 4.42
N GLN A 3 1.24 20.86 4.33
CA GLN A 3 2.04 21.02 3.11
C GLN A 3 1.48 20.21 1.92
N TRP A 4 1.15 18.93 2.12
CA TRP A 4 0.66 18.06 1.04
C TRP A 4 -0.76 18.38 0.61
N GLU A 5 -1.56 18.95 1.49
CA GLU A 5 -2.85 19.53 1.11
C GLU A 5 -2.67 20.80 0.30
N HIS A 6 -1.76 21.67 0.72
CA HIS A 6 -1.41 22.89 -0.03
C HIS A 6 -0.85 22.57 -1.41
N GLU A 7 -0.03 21.54 -1.53
CA GLU A 7 0.54 21.03 -2.78
C GLU A 7 -0.46 20.20 -3.60
N GLY A 8 -1.68 19.97 -3.10
CA GLY A 8 -2.73 19.23 -3.80
C GLY A 8 -2.45 17.74 -3.98
N VAL A 9 -1.57 17.15 -3.17
CA VAL A 9 -1.26 15.71 -3.18
C VAL A 9 -2.38 14.91 -2.52
N VAL A 10 -2.89 15.42 -1.40
CA VAL A 10 -3.99 14.84 -0.63
C VAL A 10 -5.06 15.90 -0.35
N ARG A 11 -6.25 15.46 0.00
CA ARG A 11 -7.31 16.32 0.55
C ARG A 11 -8.07 15.59 1.64
N GLU A 12 -8.59 16.33 2.62
CA GLU A 12 -9.56 15.77 3.55
C GLU A 12 -10.78 15.22 2.78
N TRP A 13 -11.13 13.98 3.08
CA TRP A 13 -12.31 13.29 2.56
C TRP A 13 -13.49 13.41 3.52
N THR A 14 -13.28 13.02 4.79
CA THR A 14 -14.35 12.98 5.78
C THR A 14 -13.79 12.85 7.20
N ARG A 15 -14.57 13.29 8.19
CA ARG A 15 -14.37 12.97 9.62
C ARG A 15 -15.45 12.04 10.18
N ILE A 16 -16.22 11.43 9.30
CA ILE A 16 -17.39 10.61 9.62
C ILE A 16 -17.22 9.27 8.89
N ILE A 17 -17.35 8.16 9.62
CA ILE A 17 -17.48 6.82 9.05
C ILE A 17 -18.75 6.17 9.58
N PRO A 18 -19.79 6.02 8.75
CA PRO A 18 -20.99 5.28 9.10
C PRO A 18 -20.71 3.82 9.48
N GLU A 19 -21.27 3.36 10.61
CA GLU A 19 -21.27 1.96 11.02
C GLU A 19 -22.69 1.37 10.94
N GLY A 20 -22.85 0.30 10.15
CA GLY A 20 -24.15 -0.33 9.91
C GLY A 20 -25.18 0.63 9.30
N GLY A 21 -24.73 1.60 8.51
CA GLY A 21 -25.57 2.56 7.80
C GLY A 21 -26.04 3.74 8.64
N LYS A 22 -25.60 3.85 9.89
CA LYS A 22 -25.87 5.00 10.76
C LYS A 22 -24.59 5.79 10.94
N SER A 23 -24.69 7.11 10.78
CA SER A 23 -23.61 8.04 11.12
C SER A 23 -23.53 8.16 12.65
N SER A 24 -22.36 7.92 13.22
CA SER A 24 -22.05 8.19 14.63
C SER A 24 -21.70 9.66 14.90
N GLY A 25 -21.79 10.53 13.89
CA GLY A 25 -21.31 11.91 13.96
C GLY A 25 -19.83 12.02 13.58
N ASN A 26 -19.28 13.23 13.73
CA ASN A 26 -17.85 13.50 13.55
C ASN A 26 -17.07 12.83 14.69
N ASP A 27 -16.17 11.90 14.36
CA ASP A 27 -15.36 11.19 15.34
C ASP A 27 -14.03 11.90 15.68
N GLY A 28 -13.83 13.12 15.15
CA GLY A 28 -12.65 13.94 15.37
C GLY A 28 -11.43 13.54 14.53
N HIS A 29 -11.51 12.45 13.76
CA HIS A 29 -10.38 11.93 12.99
C HIS A 29 -10.53 12.23 11.48
N PRO A 30 -9.80 13.22 10.94
CA PRO A 30 -9.83 13.49 9.51
C PRO A 30 -9.21 12.33 8.73
N ARG A 31 -9.91 11.90 7.68
CA ARG A 31 -9.46 10.89 6.73
C ARG A 31 -9.13 11.58 5.44
N TYR A 32 -7.96 11.29 4.89
CA TYR A 32 -7.47 11.92 3.68
C TYR A 32 -7.44 10.91 2.54
N ILE A 33 -7.61 11.41 1.33
CA ILE A 33 -7.46 10.64 0.10
C ILE A 33 -6.55 11.40 -0.85
N GLY A 34 -5.85 10.68 -1.73
CA GLY A 34 -5.11 11.32 -2.81
C GLY A 34 -6.07 12.01 -3.77
N THR A 35 -5.71 13.22 -4.22
CA THR A 35 -6.58 14.09 -5.04
C THR A 35 -6.99 13.46 -6.36
N ASN A 36 -6.11 12.66 -6.97
CA ASN A 36 -6.32 11.93 -8.23
C ASN A 36 -6.21 10.41 -8.05
N GLY A 37 -6.68 9.90 -6.91
CA GLY A 37 -6.51 8.50 -6.52
C GLY A 37 -5.45 8.29 -5.44
N MET A 38 -5.51 7.15 -4.76
CA MET A 38 -4.58 6.85 -3.65
C MET A 38 -3.11 6.77 -4.08
N THR A 39 -2.84 6.53 -5.37
CA THR A 39 -1.46 6.46 -5.90
C THR A 39 -0.79 7.82 -6.06
N THR A 40 -1.53 8.93 -5.95
CA THR A 40 -0.96 10.29 -6.03
C THR A 40 0.16 10.52 -5.02
N VAL A 41 -0.02 10.03 -3.79
CA VAL A 41 1.00 10.16 -2.73
C VAL A 41 2.31 9.47 -3.11
N ALA A 42 2.21 8.22 -3.60
CA ALA A 42 3.39 7.47 -4.02
C ALA A 42 4.09 8.14 -5.21
N LYS A 43 3.34 8.66 -6.19
CA LYS A 43 3.90 9.37 -7.35
C LYS A 43 4.59 10.68 -6.95
N HIS A 44 4.02 11.41 -6.00
CA HIS A 44 4.62 12.64 -5.48
C HIS A 44 5.96 12.35 -4.78
N LEU A 45 5.99 11.33 -3.91
CA LEU A 45 7.22 10.89 -3.24
C LEU A 45 8.31 10.37 -4.20
N SER A 46 7.95 10.02 -5.42
CA SER A 46 8.83 9.34 -6.36
C SER A 46 9.34 10.24 -7.49
N GLN A 47 9.07 11.55 -7.44
CA GLN A 47 9.38 12.49 -8.53
C GLN A 47 10.88 12.53 -8.90
N ASP A 48 11.75 12.35 -7.92
CA ASP A 48 13.21 12.44 -8.09
C ASP A 48 13.92 11.08 -7.96
N LEU A 49 13.19 9.98 -8.11
CA LEU A 49 13.73 8.62 -8.01
C LEU A 49 13.84 7.97 -9.40
N ASP A 50 14.92 7.22 -9.62
CA ASP A 50 15.03 6.30 -10.76
C ASP A 50 14.20 5.04 -10.49
N ILE A 51 13.04 4.93 -11.15
CA ILE A 51 12.04 3.88 -10.90
C ILE A 51 11.99 2.91 -12.06
N HIS A 52 12.25 1.64 -11.75
CA HIS A 52 12.16 0.54 -12.71
C HIS A 52 10.87 -0.26 -12.48
N LEU A 53 9.82 0.05 -13.24
CA LEU A 53 8.55 -0.70 -13.22
C LEU A 53 8.66 -2.00 -14.02
N ASN A 54 7.77 -2.96 -13.75
CA ASN A 54 7.78 -4.30 -14.36
C ASN A 54 9.08 -5.09 -14.15
N THR A 55 9.86 -4.71 -13.13
CA THR A 55 11.15 -5.31 -12.80
C THR A 55 11.03 -6.18 -11.55
N ARG A 56 10.69 -7.45 -11.74
CA ARG A 56 10.65 -8.40 -10.63
C ARG A 56 12.06 -8.89 -10.29
N ILE A 57 12.57 -8.51 -9.12
CA ILE A 57 13.82 -9.06 -8.58
C ILE A 57 13.62 -10.55 -8.23
N LYS A 58 14.60 -11.38 -8.62
CA LYS A 58 14.64 -12.83 -8.39
C LYS A 58 15.63 -13.22 -7.31
N THR A 59 16.79 -12.56 -7.28
CA THR A 59 17.88 -12.89 -6.35
C THR A 59 18.56 -11.62 -5.87
N ILE A 60 19.00 -11.64 -4.62
CA ILE A 60 19.79 -10.56 -4.02
C ILE A 60 21.01 -11.18 -3.35
N SER A 61 22.20 -10.72 -3.74
CA SER A 61 23.47 -11.18 -3.19
C SER A 61 24.33 -10.02 -2.72
N SER A 62 25.20 -10.28 -1.75
CA SER A 62 26.22 -9.32 -1.29
C SER A 62 27.61 -9.89 -1.54
N SER A 63 28.50 -9.10 -2.12
CA SER A 63 29.91 -9.46 -2.35
C SER A 63 30.79 -8.21 -2.31
N GLY A 64 31.95 -8.30 -1.67
CA GLY A 64 32.93 -7.20 -1.65
C GLY A 64 32.40 -5.88 -1.05
N GLY A 65 31.39 -5.93 -0.17
CA GLY A 65 30.76 -4.74 0.40
C GLY A 65 29.69 -4.08 -0.47
N PHE A 66 29.30 -4.70 -1.58
CA PHE A 66 28.24 -4.22 -2.47
C PHE A 66 27.08 -5.20 -2.53
N TRP A 67 25.89 -4.66 -2.81
CA TRP A 67 24.68 -5.41 -3.11
C TRP A 67 24.48 -5.51 -4.62
N SER A 68 24.05 -6.69 -5.07
CA SER A 68 23.58 -6.93 -6.44
C SER A 68 22.18 -7.53 -6.39
N ALA A 69 21.24 -6.89 -7.09
CA ALA A 69 19.88 -7.36 -7.29
C ALA A 69 19.67 -7.73 -8.76
N LYS A 70 19.28 -8.98 -9.02
CA LYS A 70 19.05 -9.49 -10.38
C LYS A 70 17.56 -9.72 -10.64
N SER A 71 17.05 -9.17 -11.74
CA SER A 71 15.67 -9.36 -12.16
C SER A 71 15.47 -10.68 -12.88
N ILE A 72 14.21 -11.12 -13.00
CA ILE A 72 13.84 -12.31 -13.77
C ILE A 72 14.23 -12.21 -15.25
N ASN A 73 14.35 -10.99 -15.79
CA ASN A 73 14.68 -10.72 -17.18
C ASN A 73 16.19 -10.48 -17.38
N GLY A 74 17.01 -10.70 -16.35
CA GLY A 74 18.47 -10.60 -16.43
C GLY A 74 19.04 -9.20 -16.19
N GLN A 75 18.22 -8.20 -15.88
CA GLN A 75 18.74 -6.88 -15.47
C GLN A 75 19.42 -7.00 -14.11
N GLU A 76 20.49 -6.24 -13.91
CA GLU A 76 21.28 -6.23 -12.68
C GLU A 76 21.44 -4.80 -12.16
N PHE A 77 21.23 -4.63 -10.86
CA PHE A 77 21.36 -3.35 -10.15
C PHE A 77 22.36 -3.51 -9.03
N ASN A 78 23.37 -2.63 -8.99
CA ASN A 78 24.43 -2.65 -7.99
C ASN A 78 24.37 -1.41 -7.12
N SER A 79 24.55 -1.57 -5.81
CA SER A 79 24.51 -0.46 -4.85
C SER A 79 25.32 -0.76 -3.59
N ASN A 80 25.71 0.29 -2.86
CA ASN A 80 26.34 0.16 -1.55
C ASN A 80 25.34 -0.27 -0.46
N HIS A 81 24.07 0.09 -0.64
CA HIS A 81 23.01 -0.15 0.33
C HIS A 81 21.78 -0.74 -0.34
N LEU A 82 21.05 -1.56 0.41
CA LEU A 82 19.81 -2.19 -0.01
C LEU A 82 18.75 -1.98 1.07
N ILE A 83 17.56 -1.53 0.65
CA ILE A 83 16.38 -1.44 1.51
C ILE A 83 15.31 -2.34 0.91
N LEU A 84 14.76 -3.26 1.72
CA LEU A 84 13.68 -4.15 1.33
C LEU A 84 12.37 -3.70 1.98
N THR A 85 11.40 -3.33 1.14
CA THR A 85 10.07 -2.85 1.58
C THR A 85 8.95 -3.82 1.25
N ALA A 86 9.24 -4.93 0.56
CA ALA A 86 8.28 -5.98 0.31
C ALA A 86 7.89 -6.70 1.62
N PRO A 87 6.70 -7.32 1.70
CA PRO A 87 6.31 -8.15 2.84
C PRO A 87 7.42 -9.11 3.24
N VAL A 88 7.63 -9.27 4.55
CA VAL A 88 8.81 -9.97 5.11
C VAL A 88 9.06 -11.35 4.49
N PRO A 89 8.05 -12.22 4.27
CA PRO A 89 8.27 -13.51 3.61
C PRO A 89 8.87 -13.39 2.20
N GLN A 90 8.48 -12.36 1.43
CA GLN A 90 9.00 -12.11 0.09
C GLN A 90 10.46 -11.61 0.16
N SER A 91 10.74 -10.68 1.06
CA SER A 91 12.09 -10.15 1.31
C SER A 91 13.07 -11.26 1.74
N LEU A 92 12.66 -12.15 2.67
CA LEU A 92 13.46 -13.29 3.09
C LEU A 92 13.70 -14.30 1.95
N SER A 93 12.73 -14.48 1.05
CA SER A 93 12.87 -15.35 -0.12
C SER A 93 13.97 -14.84 -1.07
N LEU A 94 14.02 -13.52 -1.31
CA LEU A 94 15.04 -12.91 -2.17
C LEU A 94 16.45 -13.07 -1.61
N LEU A 95 16.63 -12.88 -0.30
CA LEU A 95 17.92 -13.07 0.39
C LEU A 95 18.37 -14.53 0.33
N ARG A 96 17.47 -15.48 0.63
CA ARG A 96 17.77 -16.92 0.52
C ARG A 96 18.16 -17.32 -0.91
N ALA A 97 17.48 -16.78 -1.91
CA ALA A 97 17.76 -17.10 -3.30
C ALA A 97 19.16 -16.63 -3.75
N GLY A 98 19.69 -15.56 -3.17
CA GLY A 98 21.09 -15.14 -3.35
C GLY A 98 22.05 -15.64 -2.27
N LYS A 99 21.64 -16.64 -1.49
CA LYS A 99 22.44 -17.30 -0.44
C LYS A 99 22.95 -16.34 0.65
N PHE A 100 22.24 -15.25 0.88
CA PHE A 100 22.50 -14.36 1.99
C PHE A 100 21.73 -14.84 3.23
N SER A 101 22.45 -15.02 4.33
CA SER A 101 21.88 -15.46 5.61
C SER A 101 21.92 -14.31 6.61
N LEU A 102 20.78 -14.04 7.24
CA LEU A 102 20.69 -13.15 8.40
C LEU A 102 21.15 -13.89 9.66
N PRO A 103 21.59 -13.17 10.70
CA PRO A 103 21.73 -13.72 12.04
C PRO A 103 20.45 -14.45 12.49
N GLU A 104 20.61 -15.54 13.23
CA GLU A 104 19.50 -16.42 13.59
C GLU A 104 18.41 -15.70 14.41
N ASP A 105 18.83 -14.86 15.35
CA ASP A 105 17.91 -14.08 16.19
C ASP A 105 17.05 -13.12 15.37
N GLU A 106 17.65 -12.41 14.41
CA GLU A 106 16.92 -11.51 13.49
C GLU A 106 15.97 -12.29 12.59
N LEU A 107 16.43 -13.44 12.07
CA LEU A 107 15.61 -14.30 11.22
C LEU A 107 14.38 -14.82 11.98
N ASN A 108 14.53 -15.16 13.27
CA ASN A 108 13.44 -15.65 14.11
C ASN A 108 12.41 -14.55 14.39
N ILE A 109 12.84 -13.32 14.68
CA ILE A 109 11.94 -12.17 14.83
C ILE A 109 11.12 -11.96 13.55
N LEU A 110 11.78 -11.93 12.39
CA LEU A 110 11.14 -11.68 11.10
C LEU A 110 10.15 -12.78 10.70
N LYS A 111 10.46 -14.05 10.99
CA LYS A 111 9.57 -15.19 10.69
C LYS A 111 8.26 -15.17 11.48
N ASN A 112 8.23 -14.50 12.64
CA ASN A 112 7.03 -14.41 13.48
C ASN A 112 6.03 -13.34 13.01
N ILE A 113 6.37 -12.54 11.99
CA ILE A 113 5.47 -11.53 11.44
C ILE A 113 4.38 -12.19 10.59
N GLN A 114 3.12 -11.99 11.00
CA GLN A 114 1.95 -12.51 10.31
C GLN A 114 1.20 -11.39 9.58
N TYR A 115 0.67 -11.73 8.40
CA TYR A 115 -0.16 -10.84 7.59
C TYR A 115 -1.57 -11.44 7.48
N TYR A 116 -2.59 -10.62 7.70
CA TYR A 116 -3.96 -11.04 7.48
C TYR A 116 -4.30 -10.98 5.99
N PRO A 117 -4.84 -12.07 5.39
CA PRO A 117 -5.32 -12.01 4.03
C PRO A 117 -6.54 -11.08 3.93
N CYS A 118 -6.65 -10.33 2.84
CA CYS A 118 -7.78 -9.47 2.56
C CYS A 118 -8.21 -9.67 1.11
N ILE A 119 -9.50 -9.93 0.90
CA ILE A 119 -10.10 -9.99 -0.44
C ILE A 119 -10.73 -8.62 -0.70
N ALA A 120 -10.24 -7.93 -1.73
CA ALA A 120 -10.83 -6.70 -2.22
C ALA A 120 -11.58 -6.98 -3.53
N VAL A 121 -12.79 -6.45 -3.65
CA VAL A 121 -13.64 -6.58 -4.84
C VAL A 121 -13.99 -5.18 -5.35
N LEU A 122 -13.80 -4.95 -6.64
CA LEU A 122 -14.28 -3.76 -7.33
C LEU A 122 -15.52 -4.14 -8.14
N VAL A 123 -16.63 -3.44 -7.93
CA VAL A 123 -17.90 -3.69 -8.62
C VAL A 123 -18.30 -2.45 -9.39
N LEU A 124 -18.60 -2.61 -10.69
CA LEU A 124 -19.24 -1.58 -11.48
C LEU A 124 -20.77 -1.70 -11.35
N LEU A 125 -21.43 -0.60 -11.03
CA LEU A 125 -22.88 -0.56 -10.86
C LEU A 125 -23.52 0.11 -12.08
N ASN A 126 -24.71 -0.35 -12.47
CA ASN A 126 -25.51 0.29 -13.54
C ASN A 126 -26.21 1.58 -13.07
N SER A 127 -26.18 1.87 -11.77
CA SER A 127 -26.77 3.05 -11.15
C SER A 127 -25.99 3.45 -9.89
N SER A 128 -26.29 4.63 -9.33
CA SER A 128 -25.64 5.12 -8.11
C SER A 128 -25.76 4.11 -6.97
N SER A 129 -24.68 3.98 -6.19
CA SER A 129 -24.68 3.07 -5.04
C SER A 129 -25.65 3.54 -3.96
N LYS A 130 -26.06 2.60 -3.11
CA LYS A 130 -26.84 2.89 -1.89
C LYS A 130 -25.96 3.19 -0.67
N ILE A 131 -24.65 3.36 -0.86
CA ILE A 131 -23.74 3.71 0.24
C ILE A 131 -24.02 5.17 0.61
N PRO A 132 -24.34 5.47 1.88
CA PRO A 132 -24.61 6.83 2.29
C PRO A 132 -23.35 7.69 2.22
N THR A 133 -23.55 9.02 2.13
CA THR A 133 -22.47 10.00 2.34
C THR A 133 -21.72 9.67 3.65
N PRO A 134 -20.38 9.64 3.65
CA PRO A 134 -19.47 10.21 2.64
C PRO A 134 -19.00 9.23 1.54
N GLY A 135 -19.74 8.16 1.26
CA GLY A 135 -19.31 7.13 0.30
C GLY A 135 -18.39 6.08 0.92
N GLY A 136 -18.47 5.88 2.24
CA GLY A 136 -17.77 4.84 2.97
C GLY A 136 -18.65 4.30 4.08
N ILE A 137 -18.63 3.00 4.30
CA ILE A 137 -19.44 2.36 5.36
C ILE A 137 -18.72 1.11 5.86
N LYS A 138 -18.77 0.92 7.18
CA LYS A 138 -18.37 -0.32 7.85
C LYS A 138 -19.62 -1.11 8.20
N PRO A 139 -19.89 -2.26 7.54
CA PRO A 139 -21.02 -3.12 7.89
C PRO A 139 -20.92 -3.59 9.34
N LYS A 140 -22.08 -3.74 10.02
CA LYS A 140 -22.13 -4.28 11.39
C LYS A 140 -22.01 -5.80 11.45
N ASN A 141 -22.51 -6.46 10.42
CA ASN A 141 -22.62 -7.91 10.36
C ASN A 141 -22.16 -8.41 8.98
N GLY A 142 -21.81 -9.69 8.91
CA GLY A 142 -21.42 -10.36 7.68
C GLY A 142 -19.92 -10.31 7.39
N PRO A 143 -19.48 -10.88 6.26
CA PRO A 143 -18.06 -11.09 5.96
C PRO A 143 -17.35 -9.84 5.42
N ILE A 144 -18.09 -8.76 5.15
CA ILE A 144 -17.54 -7.54 4.54
C ILE A 144 -17.13 -6.58 5.65
N GLN A 145 -15.82 -6.32 5.75
CA GLN A 145 -15.28 -5.41 6.75
C GLN A 145 -15.40 -3.93 6.36
N TRP A 146 -15.46 -3.63 5.07
CA TRP A 146 -15.47 -2.26 4.56
C TRP A 146 -16.05 -2.17 3.15
N LEU A 147 -16.82 -1.12 2.89
CA LEU A 147 -17.32 -0.74 1.57
C LEU A 147 -17.00 0.74 1.31
N ALA A 148 -16.65 1.07 0.07
CA ALA A 148 -16.49 2.44 -0.37
C ALA A 148 -17.05 2.62 -1.79
N ASP A 149 -17.67 3.78 -2.00
CA ASP A 149 -18.11 4.28 -3.29
C ASP A 149 -17.05 5.25 -3.83
N ASN A 150 -16.27 4.81 -4.82
CA ASN A 150 -15.20 5.60 -5.38
C ASN A 150 -15.70 6.84 -6.17
N THR A 151 -16.92 6.80 -6.71
CA THR A 151 -17.52 7.94 -7.40
C THR A 151 -17.92 9.03 -6.39
N GLN A 152 -18.57 8.67 -5.29
CA GLN A 152 -18.86 9.63 -4.20
C GLN A 152 -17.60 10.20 -3.56
N LYS A 153 -16.53 9.40 -3.48
CA LYS A 153 -15.21 9.89 -3.03
C LYS A 153 -14.55 10.83 -4.04
N GLY A 154 -15.03 10.91 -5.28
CA GLY A 154 -14.43 11.69 -6.37
C GLY A 154 -13.12 11.09 -6.88
N ILE A 155 -12.97 9.76 -6.80
CA ILE A 155 -11.77 9.01 -7.24
C ILE A 155 -12.01 8.34 -8.60
N SER A 156 -13.23 7.88 -8.85
CA SER A 156 -13.63 7.27 -10.12
C SER A 156 -14.69 8.15 -10.80
N PRO A 157 -14.76 8.14 -12.14
CA PRO A 157 -15.83 8.80 -12.89
C PRO A 157 -17.24 8.34 -12.48
#